data_AF-A0A962L6H7-F1
#
_entry.id   AF-A0A962L6H7-F1
#
_cell.length_a   1.000
_cell.length_b   1.000
_cell.length_c   1.000
_cell.angle_alpha   90.00
_cell.angle_beta   90.00
_cell.angle_gamma   90.00
#
_symmetry.space_group_name_H-M   'P 1'
#
loop_
_entity.id
_entity.type
_entity.pdbx_description
1 polymer ?
#
loop_
_entity_poly.entity_id
_entity_poly.type
_entity_poly.pdbx_seq_one_letter_code
_entity_poly.pdbx_strand_id
1 'polypeptide(L)'
;MRLPVLLTILVMSAGANADDTMNDCASIADPNLRLACYDRLARPQAEPAVPSAADDETTSQAPATDMPDDAPVAQSTPEKSAPDSEPYTAKEKEDFGITIFGKRDNSKERDSIASHIESVRTSNAGTRIMTLANGQVWMEREPGRRPIDAKQDVEIEKRRWHYSMLLKDQKFRITVQRID
;
A
#
# COMPACT_ATOMS: atom_id res chain seq x y z
N MET A 1 -37.12 -6.27 -48.57
CA MET A 1 -37.68 -7.18 -47.54
C MET A 1 -36.57 -8.12 -47.09
N ARG A 2 -36.15 -8.03 -45.82
CA ARG A 2 -35.49 -9.05 -44.97
C ARG A 2 -34.67 -8.36 -43.87
N LEU A 3 -35.32 -8.17 -42.73
CA LEU A 3 -34.70 -7.91 -41.43
C LEU A 3 -33.98 -9.20 -40.98
N PRO A 4 -32.73 -9.15 -40.50
CA PRO A 4 -32.23 -10.18 -39.61
C PRO A 4 -32.53 -9.79 -38.16
N VAL A 5 -33.37 -10.62 -37.54
CA VAL A 5 -33.63 -10.69 -36.11
C VAL A 5 -32.31 -10.93 -35.39
N LEU A 6 -31.87 -9.97 -34.57
CA LEU A 6 -30.73 -10.14 -33.67
C LEU A 6 -31.25 -10.51 -32.27
N LEU A 7 -31.00 -11.77 -31.96
CA LEU A 7 -31.26 -12.52 -30.73
C LEU A 7 -30.69 -11.80 -29.50
N THR A 8 -31.56 -11.37 -28.59
CA THR A 8 -31.21 -10.86 -27.26
C THR A 8 -30.78 -12.02 -26.35
N ILE A 9 -29.48 -12.11 -26.05
CA ILE A 9 -28.96 -13.01 -25.00
C ILE A 9 -29.02 -12.26 -23.67
N LEU A 10 -29.96 -12.66 -22.81
CA LEU A 10 -30.06 -12.22 -21.42
C LEU A 10 -29.11 -13.08 -20.56
N VAL A 11 -27.97 -12.51 -20.15
CA VAL A 11 -27.05 -13.13 -19.20
C VAL A 11 -27.53 -12.79 -17.78
N MET A 12 -28.02 -13.79 -17.05
CA MET A 12 -28.27 -13.70 -15.61
C MET A 12 -26.97 -14.01 -14.86
N SER A 13 -26.27 -12.97 -14.42
CA SER A 13 -25.17 -13.10 -13.46
C SER A 13 -25.74 -13.23 -12.04
N ALA A 14 -25.62 -14.43 -11.46
CA ALA A 14 -25.80 -14.64 -10.03
C ALA A 14 -24.59 -14.04 -9.30
N GLY A 15 -24.77 -12.88 -8.66
CA GLY A 15 -23.77 -12.32 -7.75
C GLY A 15 -23.80 -13.08 -6.43
N ALA A 16 -22.67 -13.67 -6.04
CA ALA A 16 -22.48 -14.11 -4.67
C ALA A 16 -22.40 -12.87 -3.76
N ASN A 17 -23.22 -12.81 -2.71
CA ASN A 17 -23.25 -11.69 -1.77
C ASN A 17 -21.96 -11.68 -0.93
N ALA A 18 -20.92 -11.00 -1.41
CA ALA A 18 -19.72 -10.70 -0.63
C ALA A 18 -20.00 -9.74 0.55
N ASP A 19 -21.18 -9.12 0.54
CA ASP A 19 -21.56 -8.06 1.47
C ASP A 19 -21.87 -8.57 2.89
N ASP A 20 -22.43 -9.78 3.03
CA ASP A 20 -22.87 -10.30 4.33
C ASP A 20 -21.68 -10.56 5.27
N THR A 21 -20.64 -11.22 4.78
CA THR A 21 -19.43 -11.52 5.57
C THR A 21 -18.65 -10.26 5.98
N MET A 22 -18.73 -9.20 5.18
CA MET A 22 -18.06 -7.93 5.47
C MET A 22 -18.78 -7.16 6.60
N ASN A 23 -20.11 -7.22 6.60
CA ASN A 23 -20.97 -6.62 7.62
C ASN A 23 -20.86 -7.35 8.97
N ASP A 24 -20.66 -8.67 8.97
CA ASP A 24 -20.43 -9.44 10.19
C ASP A 24 -19.20 -8.93 10.95
N CYS A 25 -18.07 -8.73 10.27
CA CYS A 25 -16.87 -8.15 10.88
C CYS A 25 -17.12 -6.72 11.40
N ALA A 26 -17.92 -5.92 10.68
CA ALA A 26 -18.20 -4.54 11.06
C ALA A 26 -18.95 -4.42 12.39
N SER A 27 -19.76 -5.43 12.73
CA SER A 27 -20.56 -5.49 13.96
C SER A 27 -19.74 -5.77 15.23
N ILE A 28 -18.48 -6.20 15.10
CA ILE A 28 -17.61 -6.53 16.23
C ILE A 28 -17.19 -5.25 16.96
N ALA A 29 -17.52 -5.17 18.26
CA ALA A 29 -17.23 -4.01 19.10
C ALA A 29 -15.74 -3.88 19.47
N ASP A 30 -15.05 -5.00 19.71
CA ASP A 30 -13.63 -4.99 20.05
C ASP A 30 -12.77 -4.69 18.79
N PRO A 31 -11.91 -3.66 18.83
CA PRO A 31 -11.13 -3.26 17.65
C PRO A 31 -10.14 -4.34 17.16
N ASN A 32 -9.52 -5.08 18.07
CA ASN A 32 -8.52 -6.09 17.72
C ASN A 32 -9.18 -7.32 17.09
N LEU A 33 -10.32 -7.74 17.63
CA LEU A 33 -11.12 -8.83 17.07
C LEU A 33 -11.72 -8.44 15.72
N ARG A 34 -12.16 -7.20 15.55
CA ARG A 34 -12.66 -6.70 14.27
C ARG A 34 -11.58 -6.71 13.19
N LEU A 35 -10.37 -6.26 13.51
CA LEU A 35 -9.24 -6.28 12.57
C LEU A 35 -8.87 -7.72 12.17
N ALA A 36 -8.74 -8.61 13.15
CA ALA A 36 -8.44 -10.02 12.91
C ALA A 36 -9.53 -10.72 12.06
N CYS A 37 -10.79 -10.28 12.14
CA CYS A 37 -11.88 -10.76 11.31
C CYS A 37 -11.64 -10.43 9.82
N TYR A 38 -11.34 -9.17 9.52
CA TYR A 38 -11.04 -8.75 8.15
C TYR A 38 -9.79 -9.43 7.59
N ASP A 39 -8.75 -9.58 8.40
CA ASP A 39 -7.51 -10.25 7.97
C ASP A 39 -7.76 -11.69 7.54
N ARG A 40 -8.72 -12.39 8.16
CA ARG A 40 -9.09 -13.75 7.77
C ARG A 40 -9.83 -13.79 6.43
N LEU A 41 -10.70 -12.82 6.16
CA LEU A 41 -11.40 -12.70 4.87
C LEU A 41 -10.44 -12.37 3.73
N ALA A 42 -9.40 -11.58 4.02
CA ALA A 42 -8.40 -11.18 3.03
C ALA A 42 -7.35 -12.26 2.73
N ARG A 43 -7.26 -13.32 3.55
CA ARG A 43 -6.34 -14.42 3.27
C ARG A 43 -6.84 -15.19 2.04
N PRO A 44 -5.99 -15.35 1.00
CA PRO A 44 -6.32 -16.27 -0.07
C PRO A 44 -6.51 -17.66 0.52
N GLN A 45 -7.63 -18.32 0.21
CA GLN A 45 -7.77 -19.72 0.55
C GLN A 45 -6.68 -20.48 -0.18
N ALA A 46 -5.70 -20.99 0.57
CA ALA A 46 -4.69 -21.88 0.02
C ALA A 46 -5.42 -23.05 -0.65
N GLU A 47 -5.13 -23.27 -1.93
CA GLU A 47 -5.46 -24.52 -2.60
C GLU A 47 -4.99 -25.70 -1.72
N PRO A 48 -5.74 -26.81 -1.69
CA PRO A 48 -5.42 -27.94 -0.83
C PRO A 48 -3.99 -28.42 -1.10
N ALA A 49 -3.14 -28.26 -0.10
CA ALA A 49 -1.79 -28.79 -0.10
C ALA A 49 -1.86 -30.31 -0.28
N VAL A 50 -1.13 -30.79 -1.28
CA VAL A 50 -0.88 -32.22 -1.50
C VAL A 50 -0.23 -32.79 -0.22
N PRO A 51 -0.75 -33.90 0.35
CA PRO A 51 -0.16 -34.48 1.56
C PRO A 51 1.21 -35.06 1.23
N SER A 52 2.28 -34.43 1.74
CA SER A 52 3.59 -35.07 1.84
C SER A 52 3.60 -35.87 3.14
N ALA A 53 3.31 -37.16 3.01
CA ALA A 53 3.61 -38.14 4.03
C ALA A 53 5.10 -38.48 3.93
N ALA A 54 5.84 -38.16 5.00
CA ALA A 54 6.92 -38.98 5.52
C ALA A 54 7.16 -38.56 6.98
N ASP A 55 6.73 -39.47 7.85
CA ASP A 55 7.07 -39.69 9.26
C ASP A 55 8.60 -39.49 9.52
N ASP A 56 9.13 -39.31 10.74
CA ASP A 56 8.75 -39.92 12.01
C ASP A 56 9.48 -39.19 13.17
N GLU A 57 8.99 -39.42 14.38
CA GLU A 57 9.40 -38.91 15.68
C GLU A 57 10.88 -39.14 16.02
N THR A 58 11.47 -38.22 16.79
CA THR A 58 12.25 -38.58 17.98
C THR A 58 12.22 -37.44 19.00
N THR A 59 11.35 -37.67 19.98
CA THR A 59 11.38 -37.23 21.38
C THR A 59 12.78 -36.94 21.91
N SER A 60 12.98 -35.72 22.43
CA SER A 60 13.98 -35.47 23.46
C SER A 60 13.35 -34.59 24.54
N GLN A 61 12.79 -35.25 25.54
CA GLN A 61 12.49 -34.68 26.85
C GLN A 61 13.78 -34.68 27.68
N ALA A 62 14.03 -33.56 28.36
CA ALA A 62 14.85 -33.47 29.57
C ALA A 62 14.39 -32.22 30.37
N PRO A 63 14.51 -32.20 31.70
CA PRO A 63 13.35 -32.06 32.58
C PRO A 63 13.12 -30.66 33.14
N ALA A 64 11.88 -30.44 33.58
CA ALA A 64 11.43 -29.35 34.42
C ALA A 64 12.27 -29.21 35.71
N THR A 65 12.61 -27.96 36.04
CA THR A 65 12.90 -27.58 37.42
C THR A 65 11.69 -26.80 37.92
N ASP A 66 10.94 -27.44 38.81
CA ASP A 66 9.96 -26.83 39.70
C ASP A 66 10.59 -25.70 40.51
N MET A 67 9.98 -24.53 40.47
CA MET A 67 9.99 -23.61 41.59
C MET A 67 8.57 -23.05 41.75
N PRO A 68 7.89 -23.35 42.86
CA PRO A 68 6.65 -22.67 43.21
C PRO A 68 7.01 -21.35 43.89
N ASP A 69 6.52 -20.23 43.37
CA ASP A 69 6.36 -19.05 44.21
C ASP A 69 5.00 -18.41 43.92
N ASP A 70 4.15 -18.67 44.90
CA ASP A 70 2.84 -18.12 45.15
C ASP A 70 2.98 -16.61 45.36
N ALA A 71 2.48 -15.80 44.43
CA ALA A 71 2.28 -14.38 44.67
C ALA A 71 0.93 -13.93 44.07
N PRO A 72 0.15 -13.14 44.83
CA PRO A 72 -1.30 -13.25 44.79
C PRO A 72 -1.95 -12.47 43.65
N VAL A 73 -3.08 -13.04 43.20
CA VAL A 73 -4.13 -12.41 42.41
C VAL A 73 -4.56 -11.11 43.09
N ALA A 74 -4.10 -9.97 42.58
CA ALA A 74 -4.70 -8.68 42.88
C ALA A 74 -6.00 -8.57 42.06
N GLN A 75 -7.10 -8.72 42.79
CA GLN A 75 -8.45 -8.52 42.29
C GLN A 75 -8.64 -7.12 41.71
N SER A 76 -9.45 -7.10 40.67
CA SER A 76 -9.95 -5.95 39.95
C SER A 76 -10.67 -4.97 40.88
N THR A 77 -10.18 -3.74 40.93
CA THR A 77 -11.00 -2.59 41.34
C THR A 77 -11.63 -2.01 40.07
N PRO A 78 -12.97 -1.91 39.97
CA PRO A 78 -13.62 -1.18 38.90
C PRO A 78 -13.56 0.32 39.24
N GLU A 79 -12.53 1.01 38.74
CA GLU A 79 -12.50 2.48 38.80
C GLU A 79 -13.31 3.06 37.65
N LYS A 80 -14.59 3.24 37.97
CA LYS A 80 -15.48 4.23 37.37
C LYS A 80 -14.80 5.60 37.39
N SER A 81 -14.50 6.14 36.22
CA SER A 81 -15.00 7.45 35.77
C SER A 81 -14.59 7.72 34.33
N ALA A 82 -15.60 7.95 33.50
CA ALA A 82 -15.48 8.49 32.18
C ALA A 82 -14.66 9.80 32.19
N PRO A 83 -13.85 10.08 31.16
CA PRO A 83 -13.63 11.47 30.82
C PRO A 83 -14.98 12.03 30.36
N ASP A 84 -15.43 13.02 31.12
CA ASP A 84 -16.49 13.95 30.80
C ASP A 84 -16.47 14.27 29.31
N SER A 85 -17.38 13.66 28.56
CA SER A 85 -17.63 14.04 27.18
C SER A 85 -18.34 15.38 27.23
N GLU A 86 -17.56 16.45 27.30
CA GLU A 86 -18.03 17.78 26.94
C GLU A 86 -18.76 17.66 25.59
N PRO A 87 -19.93 18.31 25.43
CA PRO A 87 -20.63 18.29 24.16
C PRO A 87 -19.72 18.93 23.12
N TYR A 88 -19.07 18.09 22.32
CA TYR A 88 -18.27 18.53 21.18
C TYR A 88 -19.24 19.29 20.27
N THR A 89 -19.16 20.61 20.34
CA THR A 89 -19.97 21.52 19.55
C THR A 89 -19.73 21.14 18.10
N ALA A 90 -20.73 20.51 17.48
CA ALA A 90 -20.71 20.13 16.08
C ALA A 90 -20.72 21.40 15.22
N LYS A 91 -19.55 22.04 15.09
CA LYS A 91 -19.26 23.13 14.17
C LYS A 91 -17.96 22.91 13.38
N GLU A 92 -17.53 21.66 13.27
CA GLU A 92 -16.38 21.29 12.46
C GLU A 92 -16.72 20.02 11.66
N LYS A 93 -17.74 20.15 10.80
CA LYS A 93 -18.19 19.05 9.93
C LYS A 93 -18.41 19.52 8.49
N GLU A 94 -17.62 20.50 8.05
CA GLU A 94 -17.70 21.01 6.67
C GLU A 94 -16.40 20.86 5.87
N ASP A 95 -15.31 20.32 6.45
CA ASP A 95 -14.04 20.15 5.70
C ASP A 95 -13.61 18.69 5.46
N PHE A 96 -14.38 17.72 5.95
CA PHE A 96 -14.11 16.32 5.64
C PHE A 96 -14.70 15.98 4.26
N GLY A 97 -13.84 15.98 3.23
CA GLY A 97 -14.20 15.61 1.85
C GLY A 97 -14.23 16.77 0.84
N ILE A 98 -14.11 18.03 1.27
CA ILE A 98 -14.05 19.20 0.36
C ILE A 98 -12.65 19.37 -0.27
N THR A 99 -11.60 18.76 0.29
CA THR A 99 -10.23 18.84 -0.26
C THR A 99 -9.99 18.02 -1.53
N ILE A 100 -10.95 17.24 -2.00
CA ILE A 100 -10.80 16.51 -3.29
C ILE A 100 -11.06 17.45 -4.49
N PHE A 101 -11.86 18.51 -4.33
CA PHE A 101 -12.13 19.48 -5.40
C PHE A 101 -12.00 20.96 -5.01
N GLY A 102 -11.77 21.28 -3.73
CA GLY A 102 -11.57 22.64 -3.23
C GLY A 102 -10.09 23.05 -3.16
N LYS A 103 -9.73 24.07 -3.94
CA LYS A 103 -8.43 24.78 -4.05
C LYS A 103 -7.28 24.00 -4.73
N ARG A 104 -7.21 24.13 -6.06
CA ARG A 104 -6.09 23.67 -6.92
C ARG A 104 -4.88 24.62 -6.88
N ASP A 105 -4.39 25.01 -5.70
CA ASP A 105 -3.23 25.90 -5.63
C ASP A 105 -1.88 25.17 -5.44
N ASN A 106 -1.87 23.83 -5.38
CA ASN A 106 -0.66 23.00 -5.27
C ASN A 106 -0.46 22.02 -6.45
N SER A 107 -0.85 22.40 -7.68
CA SER A 107 -0.57 21.55 -8.86
C SER A 107 0.92 21.28 -9.04
N LYS A 108 1.77 22.28 -8.78
CA LYS A 108 3.23 22.15 -8.87
C LYS A 108 3.83 21.17 -7.87
N GLU A 109 3.28 21.11 -6.66
CA GLU A 109 3.78 20.20 -5.61
C GLU A 109 3.36 18.75 -5.89
N ARG A 110 2.17 18.53 -6.45
CA ARG A 110 1.71 17.19 -6.88
C ARG A 110 2.39 16.68 -8.15
N ASP A 111 2.92 17.58 -8.98
CA ASP A 111 3.59 17.25 -10.25
C ASP A 111 5.11 17.09 -10.11
N SER A 112 5.67 17.19 -8.89
CA SER A 112 7.11 17.03 -8.61
C SER A 112 7.41 15.84 -7.70
N ILE A 113 8.53 15.15 -7.95
CA ILE A 113 9.04 14.03 -7.15
C ILE A 113 10.50 14.35 -6.78
N ALA A 114 10.78 14.55 -5.50
CA ALA A 114 12.14 14.66 -4.99
C ALA A 114 12.64 13.29 -4.48
N SER A 115 13.83 12.89 -4.90
CA SER A 115 14.48 11.63 -4.47
C SER A 115 16.00 11.74 -4.69
N HIS A 116 16.75 10.68 -4.39
CA HIS A 116 18.11 10.48 -4.88
C HIS A 116 18.20 9.23 -5.76
N ILE A 117 19.22 9.18 -6.60
CA ILE A 117 19.54 8.04 -7.45
C ILE A 117 20.23 6.97 -6.60
N GLU A 118 19.68 5.77 -6.55
CA GLU A 118 20.28 4.62 -5.87
C GLU A 118 21.26 3.89 -6.79
N SER A 119 20.87 3.67 -8.06
CA SER A 119 21.73 3.03 -9.05
C SER A 119 21.49 3.56 -10.45
N VAL A 120 22.53 3.45 -11.29
CA VAL A 120 22.51 3.81 -12.71
C VAL A 120 23.04 2.64 -13.51
N ARG A 121 22.32 2.24 -14.54
CA ARG A 121 22.77 1.26 -15.53
C ARG A 121 22.59 1.81 -16.94
N THR A 122 23.36 1.29 -17.88
CA THR A 122 23.32 1.71 -19.28
C THR A 122 22.66 0.63 -20.13
N SER A 123 21.74 1.03 -21.00
CA SER A 123 21.12 0.14 -21.98
C SER A 123 22.06 -0.10 -23.18
N ASN A 124 21.75 -1.09 -24.02
CA ASN A 124 22.49 -1.32 -25.27
C ASN A 124 22.45 -0.12 -26.23
N ALA A 125 21.42 0.74 -26.13
CA ALA A 125 21.28 1.96 -26.93
C ALA A 125 22.08 3.15 -26.35
N GLY A 126 22.81 2.95 -25.25
CA GLY A 126 23.57 4.00 -24.56
C GLY A 126 22.72 4.94 -23.71
N THR A 127 21.39 4.71 -23.60
CA THR A 127 20.53 5.45 -22.67
C THR A 127 20.71 4.93 -21.26
N ARG A 128 20.57 5.82 -20.28
CA ARG A 128 20.71 5.45 -18.88
C ARG A 128 19.37 5.14 -18.24
N ILE A 129 19.38 4.13 -17.38
CA ILE A 129 18.27 3.69 -16.56
C ILE A 129 18.68 3.95 -15.11
N MET A 130 17.92 4.79 -14.42
CA MET A 130 18.17 5.23 -13.07
C MET A 130 17.09 4.64 -12.15
N THR A 131 17.52 3.93 -11.13
CA THR A 131 16.66 3.51 -10.03
C THR A 131 16.78 4.52 -8.91
N LEU A 132 15.64 5.06 -8.48
CA LEU A 132 15.57 6.00 -7.37
C LEU A 132 15.36 5.27 -6.05
N ALA A 133 15.74 5.92 -4.95
CA ALA A 133 15.59 5.37 -3.60
C ALA A 133 14.15 5.07 -3.16
N ASN A 134 13.16 5.64 -3.85
CA ASN A 134 11.74 5.31 -3.65
C ASN A 134 11.29 4.09 -4.49
N GLY A 135 12.22 3.35 -5.07
CA GLY A 135 11.98 2.17 -5.92
C GLY A 135 11.60 2.48 -7.36
N GLN A 136 11.36 3.74 -7.73
CA GLN A 136 10.94 4.08 -9.09
C GLN A 136 12.10 3.96 -10.08
N VAL A 137 11.79 3.43 -11.27
CA VAL A 137 12.78 3.29 -12.36
C VAL A 137 12.46 4.23 -13.52
N TRP A 138 13.44 5.05 -13.87
CA TRP A 138 13.35 6.07 -14.92
C TRP A 138 14.43 5.83 -15.98
N MET A 139 14.09 6.05 -17.25
CA MET A 139 15.02 5.94 -18.37
C MET A 139 15.14 7.27 -19.10
N GLU A 140 16.35 7.65 -19.48
CA GLU A 140 16.59 8.78 -20.38
C GLU A 140 15.94 8.52 -21.74
N ARG A 141 15.26 9.53 -22.30
CA ARG A 141 14.75 9.45 -23.69
C ARG A 141 15.87 9.44 -24.73
N GLU A 142 16.93 10.18 -24.46
CA GLU A 142 18.05 10.37 -25.37
C GLU A 142 19.36 10.12 -24.62
N PRO A 143 20.34 9.44 -25.25
CA PRO A 143 21.63 9.17 -24.60
C PRO A 143 22.36 10.48 -24.31
N GLY A 144 22.54 10.77 -23.02
CA GLY A 144 23.27 11.95 -22.58
C GLY A 144 24.79 11.78 -22.61
N ARG A 145 25.52 12.89 -22.82
CA ARG A 145 27.00 12.91 -22.80
C ARG A 145 27.60 13.16 -21.42
N ARG A 146 26.83 13.77 -20.51
CA ARG A 146 27.30 14.14 -19.16
C ARG A 146 27.14 12.95 -18.23
N PRO A 147 28.10 12.62 -17.35
CA PRO A 147 27.95 11.50 -16.41
C PRO A 147 26.78 11.73 -15.43
N ILE A 148 26.13 10.63 -15.07
CA ILE A 148 25.09 10.56 -14.04
C ILE A 148 25.51 9.41 -13.14
N ASP A 149 25.66 9.71 -11.86
CA ASP A 149 26.21 8.79 -10.87
C ASP A 149 25.15 8.46 -9.82
N ALA A 150 25.33 7.34 -9.14
CA ALA A 150 24.55 7.03 -7.95
C ALA A 150 24.79 8.09 -6.85
N LYS A 151 23.84 8.20 -5.92
CA LYS A 151 23.83 9.13 -4.77
C LYS A 151 23.63 10.60 -5.12
N GLN A 152 23.26 10.92 -6.35
CA GLN A 152 22.89 12.29 -6.74
C GLN A 152 21.44 12.58 -6.37
N ASP A 153 21.20 13.77 -5.81
CA ASP A 153 19.84 14.25 -5.55
C ASP A 153 19.16 14.71 -6.84
N VAL A 154 17.92 14.30 -7.01
CA VAL A 154 17.11 14.59 -8.20
C VAL A 154 15.73 15.14 -7.84
N GLU A 155 15.22 15.97 -8.74
CA GLU A 155 13.84 16.42 -8.74
C GLU A 155 13.23 16.15 -10.10
N ILE A 156 12.19 15.33 -10.15
CA ILE A 156 11.46 14.98 -11.37
C ILE A 156 10.19 15.80 -11.41
N GLU A 157 10.04 16.59 -12.45
CA GLU A 157 8.89 17.45 -12.66
C GLU A 157 8.13 16.98 -13.90
N LYS A 158 6.83 16.79 -13.75
CA LYS A 158 5.93 16.56 -14.88
C LYS A 158 5.80 17.84 -15.69
N ARG A 159 6.24 17.78 -16.95
CA ARG A 159 6.00 18.81 -17.95
C ARG A 159 4.83 18.39 -18.83
N ARG A 160 4.37 19.30 -19.68
CA ARG A 160 3.18 19.10 -20.54
C ARG A 160 3.23 17.83 -21.41
N TRP A 161 4.42 17.37 -21.80
CA TRP A 161 4.62 16.28 -22.77
C TRP A 161 5.61 15.20 -22.36
N HIS A 162 6.34 15.44 -21.27
CA HIS A 162 7.44 14.60 -20.82
C HIS A 162 7.71 14.85 -19.34
N TYR A 163 8.52 14.00 -18.73
CA TYR A 163 9.07 14.26 -17.41
C TYR A 163 10.47 14.82 -17.56
N SER A 164 10.79 15.83 -16.77
CA SER A 164 12.12 16.43 -16.70
C SER A 164 12.73 16.10 -15.35
N MET A 165 13.89 15.45 -15.34
CA MET A 165 14.66 15.21 -14.12
C MET A 165 15.76 16.26 -14.03
N LEU A 166 15.77 17.03 -12.95
CA LEU A 166 16.83 17.96 -12.57
C LEU A 166 17.81 17.22 -11.64
N LEU A 167 19.09 17.17 -12.03
CA LEU A 167 20.16 16.72 -11.15
C LEU A 167 20.68 17.93 -10.38
N LYS A 168 20.51 17.94 -9.05
CA LYS A 168 20.75 19.14 -8.22
C LYS A 168 22.21 19.56 -8.23
N ASP A 169 23.13 18.61 -8.14
CA ASP A 169 24.58 18.88 -8.06
C ASP A 169 25.11 19.58 -9.32
N GLN A 170 24.69 19.07 -10.47
CA GLN A 170 25.17 19.54 -11.78
C GLN A 170 24.26 20.61 -12.41
N LYS A 171 23.11 20.91 -11.78
CA LYS A 171 22.10 21.88 -12.23
C LYS A 171 21.68 21.72 -13.69
N PHE A 172 21.63 20.48 -14.20
CA PHE A 172 21.15 20.19 -15.55
C PHE A 172 19.92 19.31 -15.53
N ARG A 173 19.14 19.41 -16.61
CA ARG A 173 17.91 18.66 -16.79
C ARG A 173 18.06 17.65 -17.91
N ILE A 174 17.49 16.47 -17.69
CA ILE A 174 17.34 15.43 -18.69
C ILE A 174 15.87 15.10 -18.88
N THR A 175 15.52 14.70 -20.09
CA THR A 175 14.18 14.21 -20.40
C THR A 175 14.12 12.73 -20.09
N VAL A 176 13.20 12.34 -19.21
CA VAL A 176 13.06 10.97 -18.74
C VAL A 176 11.67 10.43 -19.03
N GLN A 177 11.57 9.12 -19.04
CA GLN A 177 10.33 8.37 -19.06
C GLN A 177 10.36 7.30 -17.98
N ARG A 178 9.23 7.09 -17.32
CA ARG A 178 9.07 6.04 -16.33
C ARG A 178 8.92 4.69 -17.03
N ILE A 179 9.55 3.65 -16.51
CA ILE A 179 9.55 2.31 -17.12
C ILE A 179 9.10 1.19 -16.16
N ASP A 180 8.68 1.55 -14.95
CA ASP A 180 8.15 0.64 -13.91
C ASP A 180 7.00 1.29 -13.14
#